data_AF-A0A2I0AX86-F1
#
_entry.id   AF-A0A2I0AX86-F1
#
_cell.length_a   1.000
_cell.length_b   1.000
_cell.length_c   1.000
_cell.angle_alpha   90.00
_cell.angle_beta   90.00
_cell.angle_gamma   90.00
#
_symmetry.space_group_name_H-M   'P 1'
#
loop_
_entity.id
_entity.type
_entity.pdbx_description
1 polymer ?
#
loop_
_entity_poly.entity_id
_entity_poly.type
_entity_poly.pdbx_seq_one_letter_code
_entity_poly.pdbx_strand_id
1 'polypeptide(L)'
;MGSLMGDWPSYDPQNFSQLRPSDRSAKPSKLTPTTYHPTHNRTLPPPNQVITTEARNILLRQIYQKAEEKLRPKRAATDNLAPEHGSKQSRGAIDSDP
;
A
#
# COMPACT_ATOMS: atom_id res chain seq x y z
N MET A 1 -30.69 -24.52 2.90
CA MET A 1 -30.00 -24.07 4.13
C MET A 1 -28.53 -24.34 3.94
N GLY A 2 -27.74 -23.30 3.64
CA GLY A 2 -26.29 -23.43 3.53
C GLY A 2 -25.67 -23.54 4.92
N SER A 3 -24.70 -24.44 5.09
CA SER A 3 -23.98 -24.64 6.34
C SER A 3 -23.19 -23.37 6.68
N LEU A 4 -23.28 -22.88 7.92
CA LEU A 4 -22.59 -21.68 8.42
C LEU A 4 -21.05 -21.78 8.29
N MET A 5 -20.50 -22.98 8.07
CA MET A 5 -19.07 -23.27 7.98
C MET A 5 -18.70 -24.18 6.79
N GLY A 6 -19.61 -24.40 5.84
CA GLY A 6 -19.54 -25.55 4.92
C GLY A 6 -18.73 -25.41 3.62
N ASP A 7 -18.43 -24.19 3.17
CA ASP A 7 -17.95 -23.97 1.81
C ASP A 7 -16.62 -23.19 1.77
N TRP A 8 -15.59 -23.72 2.43
CA TRP A 8 -14.25 -23.12 2.35
C TRP A 8 -13.63 -23.30 0.96
N PRO A 9 -12.90 -22.30 0.44
CA PRO A 9 -12.28 -22.38 -0.86
C PRO A 9 -11.26 -23.52 -0.91
N SER A 10 -11.39 -24.36 -1.94
CA SER A 10 -10.43 -25.41 -2.27
C SER A 10 -9.93 -25.18 -3.69
N TYR A 11 -8.63 -24.97 -3.86
CA TYR A 11 -8.02 -24.88 -5.18
C TYR A 11 -7.99 -26.25 -5.86
N ASP A 12 -7.64 -27.29 -5.10
CA ASP A 12 -7.70 -28.69 -5.52
C ASP A 12 -8.18 -29.55 -4.32
N PRO A 13 -9.36 -30.20 -4.42
CA PRO A 13 -9.89 -31.09 -3.39
C PRO A 13 -8.96 -32.24 -2.98
N GLN A 14 -7.98 -32.61 -3.81
CA GLN A 14 -7.07 -33.71 -3.52
C GLN A 14 -5.96 -33.34 -2.53
N ASN A 15 -5.62 -32.04 -2.40
CA ASN A 15 -4.48 -31.54 -1.61
C ASN A 15 -4.43 -32.06 -0.17
N PHE A 16 -5.58 -32.25 0.46
CA PHE A 16 -5.70 -32.70 1.86
C PHE A 16 -6.58 -33.94 2.01
N SER A 17 -6.88 -34.63 0.90
CA SER A 17 -7.64 -35.89 0.92
C SER A 17 -6.88 -37.02 1.60
N GLN A 18 -5.54 -36.93 1.67
CA GLN A 18 -4.66 -37.88 2.33
C GLN A 18 -3.73 -37.15 3.31
N LEU A 19 -3.95 -37.35 4.60
CA LEU A 19 -3.06 -36.82 5.64
C LEU A 19 -1.88 -37.79 5.84
N ARG A 20 -0.65 -37.28 5.76
CA ARG A 20 0.56 -38.01 6.18
C ARG A 20 0.97 -37.53 7.58
N PRO A 21 1.40 -38.43 8.49
CA PRO A 21 1.54 -39.88 8.31
C PRO A 21 0.20 -40.62 8.45
N SER A 22 0.01 -41.65 7.64
CA SER A 22 -1.18 -42.54 7.63
C SER A 22 -1.31 -43.41 8.90
N ASP A 23 -0.33 -43.32 9.80
CA ASP A 23 -0.26 -44.06 11.06
C ASP A 23 -0.52 -43.10 12.24
N ARG A 24 -1.56 -43.37 13.02
CA ARG A 24 -1.91 -42.58 14.23
C ARG A 24 -0.84 -42.63 15.31
N SER A 25 0.05 -43.64 15.29
CA SER A 25 1.18 -43.77 16.21
C SER A 25 2.44 -43.05 15.72
N ALA A 26 2.48 -42.65 14.44
CA ALA A 26 3.62 -41.96 13.89
C ALA A 26 3.66 -40.53 14.45
N LYS A 27 4.69 -40.26 15.26
CA LYS A 27 5.05 -38.91 15.66
C LYS A 27 5.08 -38.03 14.41
N PRO A 28 4.61 -36.76 14.46
CA PRO A 28 4.70 -35.86 13.32
C PRO A 28 6.17 -35.84 12.89
N SER A 29 6.43 -36.46 11.74
CA SER A 29 7.76 -36.42 11.15
C SER A 29 8.05 -34.95 10.96
N LYS A 30 9.08 -34.43 11.64
CA LYS A 30 9.60 -33.09 11.34
C LYS A 30 10.13 -33.17 9.92
N LEU A 31 9.24 -32.99 8.95
CA LEU A 31 9.58 -32.76 7.55
C LEU A 31 10.18 -31.36 7.51
N THR A 32 11.42 -31.24 7.99
CA THR A 32 12.20 -30.02 7.81
C THR A 32 12.46 -29.91 6.31
N PRO A 33 11.97 -28.84 5.64
CA PRO A 33 12.33 -28.61 4.26
C PRO A 33 13.85 -28.63 4.12
N THR A 34 14.35 -29.24 3.05
CA THR A 34 15.79 -29.26 2.78
C THR A 34 16.27 -27.83 2.54
N THR A 35 17.37 -27.44 3.20
CA THR A 35 18.00 -26.15 2.97
C THR A 35 18.51 -26.08 1.54
N TYR A 36 18.06 -25.08 0.79
CA TYR A 36 18.54 -24.85 -0.57
C TYR A 36 19.96 -24.26 -0.55
N HIS A 37 20.88 -24.90 -1.27
CA HIS A 37 22.26 -24.45 -1.44
C HIS A 37 22.52 -24.08 -2.91
N PRO A 38 22.59 -22.79 -3.26
CA PRO A 38 22.85 -22.36 -4.63
C PRO A 38 24.24 -22.81 -5.10
N THR A 39 24.31 -23.51 -6.23
CA THR A 39 25.58 -23.98 -6.85
C THR A 39 26.07 -23.05 -7.96
N HIS A 40 25.25 -22.10 -8.41
CA HIS A 40 25.57 -21.18 -9.48
C HIS A 40 25.95 -19.80 -8.94
N ASN A 41 26.94 -19.18 -9.56
CA ASN A 41 27.42 -17.86 -9.17
C ASN A 41 26.51 -16.79 -9.78
N ARG A 42 25.51 -16.36 -8.99
CA ARG A 42 24.41 -15.44 -9.37
C ARG A 42 23.50 -16.03 -10.44
N THR A 43 22.21 -16.08 -10.12
CA THR A 43 21.12 -16.43 -11.04
C THR A 43 21.39 -15.80 -12.41
N LEU A 44 21.67 -16.63 -13.43
CA LEU A 44 21.73 -16.19 -14.81
C LEU A 44 20.32 -16.35 -15.40
N PRO A 45 19.77 -15.32 -16.05
CA PRO A 45 20.37 -14.00 -16.31
C PRO A 45 20.51 -13.18 -15.03
N PRO A 46 21.53 -12.30 -14.94
CA PRO A 46 21.72 -11.44 -13.79
C PRO A 46 20.42 -10.66 -13.51
N PRO A 47 20.15 -10.32 -12.23
CA PRO A 47 18.97 -9.55 -11.88
C PRO A 47 18.85 -8.31 -12.78
N ASN A 48 17.70 -8.14 -13.39
CA ASN A 48 17.43 -7.07 -14.36
C ASN A 48 17.07 -5.73 -13.69
N GLN A 49 16.93 -5.71 -12.36
CA GLN A 49 16.56 -4.53 -11.58
C GLN A 49 17.30 -4.50 -10.24
N VAL A 50 17.51 -3.29 -9.73
CA VAL A 50 18.17 -3.03 -8.45
C VAL A 50 17.26 -2.15 -7.60
N ILE A 51 17.07 -2.51 -6.33
CA ILE A 51 16.33 -1.69 -5.35
C ILE A 51 17.28 -0.59 -4.86
N THR A 52 16.90 0.67 -5.06
CA THR A 52 17.68 1.84 -4.64
C THR A 52 16.87 2.72 -3.68
N THR A 53 17.54 3.30 -2.69
CA THR A 53 16.94 4.29 -1.79
C THR A 53 17.18 5.71 -2.31
N GLU A 54 16.19 6.59 -2.14
CA GLU A 54 16.36 8.00 -2.48
C GLU A 54 17.38 8.66 -1.53
N ALA A 55 18.40 9.32 -2.10
CA ALA A 55 19.44 10.01 -1.33
C ALA A 55 18.97 11.34 -0.72
N ARG A 56 17.87 11.90 -1.24
CA ARG A 56 17.36 13.21 -0.83
C ARG A 56 16.76 13.14 0.57
N ASN A 57 17.12 14.12 1.40
CA ASN A 57 16.48 14.29 2.69
C ASN A 57 14.96 14.52 2.53
N ILE A 58 14.16 13.92 3.43
CA ILE A 58 12.70 13.92 3.35
C ILE A 58 12.10 15.33 3.40
N LEU A 59 12.69 16.27 4.14
CA LEU A 59 12.20 17.65 4.24
C LEU A 59 12.45 18.41 2.94
N LEU A 60 13.65 18.26 2.37
CA LEU A 60 13.99 18.88 1.08
C LEU A 60 13.09 18.36 -0.03
N ARG A 61 12.82 17.05 -0.05
CA ARG A 61 11.89 16.44 -0.99
C ARG A 61 10.51 17.09 -0.93
N GLN A 62 9.97 17.31 0.27
CA GLN A 62 8.67 17.96 0.45
C GLN A 62 8.67 19.42 0.00
N ILE A 63 9.73 20.18 0.30
CA ILE A 63 9.85 21.58 -0.12
C ILE A 63 9.87 21.68 -1.64
N TYR A 64 10.70 20.88 -2.32
CA TYR A 64 10.78 20.89 -3.78
C TYR A 64 9.49 20.41 -4.44
N GLN A 65 8.86 19.36 -3.91
CA GLN A 65 7.57 18.87 -4.42
C GLN A 65 6.48 19.95 -4.34
N LYS A 66 6.39 20.67 -3.22
CA LYS A 66 5.44 21.79 -3.07
C LYS A 66 5.77 22.94 -4.01
N ALA A 67 7.06 23.27 -4.18
CA ALA A 67 7.48 24.32 -5.10
C ALA A 67 7.11 23.99 -6.55
N GLU A 68 7.36 22.76 -7.00
CA GLU A 68 6.97 22.28 -8.34
C GLU A 68 5.44 22.31 -8.55
N GLU A 69 4.66 21.95 -7.54
CA GLU A 69 3.19 22.04 -7.61
C GLU A 69 2.70 23.48 -7.82
N LYS A 70 3.34 24.46 -7.17
CA LYS A 70 3.03 25.90 -7.36
C LYS A 70 3.50 26.43 -8.70
N LEU A 71 4.51 25.81 -9.31
CA LEU A 71 5.04 26.17 -10.62
C LEU A 71 4.34 25.45 -11.78
N ARG A 72 3.55 24.40 -11.53
CA ARG A 72 2.70 23.82 -12.57
C ARG A 72 1.80 24.93 -13.11
N PRO A 73 1.86 25.23 -14.43
CA PRO A 73 0.97 26.20 -15.03
C PRO A 73 -0.47 25.85 -14.65
N LYS A 74 -1.20 26.80 -14.07
CA LYS A 74 -2.66 26.71 -13.98
C LYS A 74 -3.13 26.45 -15.41
N ARG A 75 -3.57 25.23 -15.72
CA ARG A 75 -4.39 25.03 -16.91
C ARG A 75 -5.53 26.04 -16.80
N ALA A 76 -5.89 26.67 -17.92
CA ALA A 76 -7.04 27.55 -17.96
C ALA A 76 -8.19 26.87 -17.21
N ALA A 77 -8.77 27.60 -16.25
CA ALA A 77 -9.90 27.11 -15.50
C ALA A 77 -10.94 26.64 -16.52
N THR A 78 -11.38 25.38 -16.42
CA THR A 78 -12.61 25.00 -17.10
C THR A 78 -13.67 25.92 -16.52
N ASP A 79 -14.18 26.83 -17.34
CA ASP A 79 -15.26 27.75 -17.02
C ASP A 79 -16.36 26.98 -16.29
N ASN A 80 -16.48 27.20 -14.99
CA ASN A 80 -17.72 27.05 -14.26
C ASN A 80 -17.87 28.33 -13.45
N LEU A 81 -18.30 29.36 -14.17
CA LEU A 81 -18.86 30.58 -13.61
C LEU A 81 -20.06 30.18 -12.75
N ALA A 82 -20.00 30.46 -11.46
CA ALA A 82 -21.19 30.75 -10.68
C ALA A 82 -20.87 32.00 -9.84
N PRO A 83 -21.52 33.14 -10.12
CA PRO A 83 -21.39 34.33 -9.32
C PRO A 83 -22.36 34.24 -8.15
N GLU A 84 -21.94 34.63 -6.95
CA GLU A 84 -22.77 35.51 -6.14
C GLU A 84 -21.94 36.14 -5.03
N HIS A 85 -22.01 37.46 -5.02
CA HIS A 85 -21.31 38.34 -4.10
C HIS A 85 -22.03 38.36 -2.75
N GLY A 86 -21.26 38.32 -1.66
CA GLY A 86 -21.81 38.45 -0.30
C GLY A 86 -20.91 39.23 0.64
N SER A 87 -20.72 40.51 0.34
CA SER A 87 -20.49 41.62 1.29
C SER A 87 -19.46 41.46 2.43
N LYS A 88 -18.30 42.11 2.20
CA LYS A 88 -17.47 42.96 3.08
C LYS A 88 -17.64 42.90 4.62
N GLN A 89 -16.47 42.81 5.26
CA GLN A 89 -16.09 42.81 6.69
C GLN A 89 -16.65 43.96 7.55
N SER A 90 -16.65 43.78 8.89
CA SER A 90 -16.04 44.78 9.77
C SER A 90 -15.38 44.15 11.01
N ARG A 91 -14.22 44.68 11.39
CA ARG A 91 -13.35 44.33 12.53
C ARG A 91 -13.78 45.19 13.72
N GLY A 92 -13.76 44.64 14.93
CA GLY A 92 -14.41 45.22 16.12
C GLY A 92 -13.80 46.49 16.73
N ALA A 93 -14.55 47.07 17.69
CA ALA A 93 -14.06 47.87 18.82
C ALA A 93 -15.14 48.01 19.91
N ILE A 94 -14.70 47.71 21.13
CA ILE A 94 -14.99 48.22 22.49
C ILE A 94 -15.98 49.40 22.70
N ASP A 95 -16.72 49.27 23.82
CA ASP A 95 -17.16 50.26 24.84
C ASP A 95 -18.58 50.88 24.92
N SER A 96 -19.04 50.91 26.19
CA SER A 96 -20.01 51.77 26.91
C SER A 96 -21.54 51.55 26.83
N ASP A 97 -22.08 51.03 27.95
CA ASP A 97 -23.13 51.53 28.89
C ASP A 97 -24.49 52.10 28.40
N PRO A 98 -25.57 52.09 29.23
CA PRO A 98 -25.66 52.77 30.54
C PRO A 98 -26.27 51.97 31.71
#